data_AF-A0A8C5CYI8-F1
#
_entry.id   AF-A0A8C5CYI8-F1
#
_cell.length_a   1.000
_cell.length_b   1.000
_cell.length_c   1.000
_cell.angle_alpha   90.00
_cell.angle_beta   90.00
_cell.angle_gamma   90.00
#
_symmetry.space_group_name_H-M   'P 1'
#
loop_
_entity.id
_entity.type
_entity.pdbx_description
1 polymer ?
#
loop_
_entity_poly.entity_id
_entity_poly.type
_entity_poly.pdbx_seq_one_letter_code
_entity_poly.pdbx_strand_id
1 'polypeptide(L)'
;METHIIRITFFCELPKESHHLLEGNTASDPPPPPPPPPLPVQLTLVALNQPHSGDMMGVDAADRMCFEQAKAMGLPPHYRAFLSSGRQDLLHVVHPLSRHATPVTNLRGDVMFRNWHAVFSGDGAPIDARIPIYSFDGRDVLADPFWPQKSVWHGSATRGLRVQDKHCEAWRADHMSVTGLSSNLLSGRLLGQQTRSCSNQYIVLCIETHKT
;
A
#
# COMPACT_ATOMS: atom_id res chain seq x y z
N MET A 1 -62.81 -61.75 38.71
CA MET A 1 -61.61 -62.57 38.94
C MET A 1 -60.92 -62.73 37.59
N GLU A 2 -59.64 -62.32 37.59
CA GLU A 2 -58.55 -62.67 36.68
C GLU A 2 -58.72 -62.60 35.15
N THR A 3 -57.94 -61.65 34.62
CA THR A 3 -57.53 -61.41 33.25
C THR A 3 -56.69 -62.57 32.69
N HIS A 4 -56.96 -63.01 31.47
CA HIS A 4 -56.09 -63.91 30.69
C HIS A 4 -55.44 -63.18 29.51
N ILE A 5 -54.15 -63.44 29.39
CA ILE A 5 -53.17 -62.95 28.41
C ILE A 5 -53.37 -63.67 27.07
N ILE A 6 -53.29 -62.97 25.93
CA ILE A 6 -52.66 -63.52 24.70
C ILE A 6 -51.96 -62.38 23.94
N ARG A 7 -50.64 -62.49 23.76
CA ARG A 7 -49.80 -61.69 22.83
C ARG A 7 -49.90 -62.28 21.43
N ILE A 8 -50.15 -61.46 20.42
CA ILE A 8 -49.95 -61.82 19.00
C ILE A 8 -48.98 -60.82 18.38
N THR A 9 -47.83 -61.32 17.96
CA THR A 9 -46.79 -60.61 17.19
C THR A 9 -47.18 -60.56 15.71
N PHE A 10 -47.25 -59.37 15.14
CA PHE A 10 -47.39 -59.16 13.70
C PHE A 10 -46.00 -59.04 13.05
N PHE A 11 -45.69 -59.93 12.10
CA PHE A 11 -44.65 -59.73 11.09
C PHE A 11 -45.32 -59.16 9.84
N CYS A 12 -44.81 -58.04 9.33
CA CYS A 12 -45.27 -57.42 8.09
C CYS A 12 -44.17 -57.61 7.04
N GLU A 13 -44.39 -58.47 6.05
CA GLU A 13 -43.52 -58.62 4.87
C GLU A 13 -43.97 -57.61 3.80
N LEU A 14 -43.04 -56.78 3.33
CA LEU A 14 -43.26 -55.84 2.23
C LEU A 14 -42.90 -56.48 0.88
N PRO A 15 -43.66 -56.25 -0.21
CA PRO A 15 -43.34 -56.77 -1.53
C PRO A 15 -42.22 -55.96 -2.21
N LYS A 16 -41.38 -56.64 -3.01
CA LYS A 16 -40.33 -56.02 -3.82
C LYS A 16 -40.92 -55.38 -5.08
N GLU A 17 -40.83 -54.06 -5.20
CA GLU A 17 -41.05 -53.34 -6.46
C GLU A 17 -39.76 -53.28 -7.30
N SER A 18 -39.94 -53.44 -8.61
CA SER A 18 -38.89 -53.48 -9.62
C SER A 18 -38.65 -52.09 -10.19
N HIS A 19 -37.48 -51.51 -9.92
CA HIS A 19 -37.07 -50.25 -10.51
C HIS A 19 -36.39 -50.47 -11.87
N HIS A 20 -37.08 -50.02 -12.91
CA HIS A 20 -36.59 -49.89 -14.28
C HIS A 20 -35.46 -48.85 -14.30
N LEU A 21 -34.26 -49.25 -14.77
CA LEU A 21 -33.12 -48.37 -14.96
C LEU A 21 -33.37 -47.45 -16.16
N LEU A 22 -33.50 -46.15 -15.93
CA LEU A 22 -33.33 -45.14 -16.98
C LEU A 22 -31.84 -44.79 -17.01
N GLU A 23 -31.16 -45.12 -18.12
CA GLU A 23 -29.79 -44.70 -18.39
C GLU A 23 -29.73 -43.17 -18.48
N GLY A 24 -29.20 -42.54 -17.42
CA GLY A 24 -28.88 -41.13 -17.41
C GLY A 24 -27.59 -40.90 -18.19
N ASN A 25 -27.68 -40.13 -19.28
CA ASN A 25 -26.53 -39.57 -19.98
C ASN A 25 -25.63 -38.82 -18.98
N THR A 26 -24.46 -39.35 -18.69
CA THR A 26 -23.39 -38.65 -17.97
C THR A 26 -22.73 -37.66 -18.92
N ALA A 27 -23.35 -36.48 -19.09
CA ALA A 27 -22.62 -35.33 -19.57
C ALA A 27 -21.49 -35.06 -18.57
N SER A 28 -20.25 -35.22 -19.01
CA SER A 28 -19.08 -34.85 -18.21
C SER A 28 -19.13 -33.35 -17.96
N ASP A 29 -19.10 -32.95 -16.69
CA ASP A 29 -19.06 -31.53 -16.34
C ASP A 29 -17.87 -30.86 -17.05
N PRO A 30 -18.06 -29.66 -17.64
CA PRO A 30 -16.96 -28.94 -18.25
C PRO A 30 -15.88 -28.65 -17.20
N PRO A 31 -14.59 -28.70 -17.58
CA PRO A 31 -13.50 -28.39 -16.66
C PRO A 31 -13.70 -26.99 -16.07
N PRO A 32 -13.34 -26.78 -14.78
CA PRO A 32 -13.46 -25.48 -14.16
C PRO A 32 -12.65 -24.44 -14.96
N PRO A 33 -13.13 -23.19 -15.05
CA PRO A 33 -12.38 -22.13 -15.71
C PRO A 33 -11.00 -21.99 -15.05
N PRO A 34 -9.95 -21.65 -15.82
CA PRO A 34 -8.64 -21.39 -15.25
C PRO A 34 -8.75 -20.29 -14.18
N PRO A 35 -7.96 -20.37 -13.09
CA PRO A 35 -7.96 -19.33 -12.08
C PRO A 35 -7.64 -17.98 -12.74
N PRO A 36 -8.24 -16.87 -12.27
CA PRO A 36 -7.92 -15.56 -12.79
C PRO A 36 -6.40 -15.33 -12.65
N PRO A 37 -5.76 -14.69 -13.65
CA PRO A 37 -4.34 -14.38 -13.54
C PRO A 37 -4.10 -13.60 -12.24
N PRO A 38 -2.98 -13.86 -11.52
CA PRO A 38 -2.64 -13.08 -10.34
C PRO A 38 -2.69 -11.60 -10.69
N LEU A 39 -3.36 -10.80 -9.84
CA LEU A 39 -3.32 -9.35 -9.99
C LEU A 39 -1.85 -8.90 -10.09
N PRO A 40 -1.53 -7.95 -10.98
CA PRO A 40 -0.17 -7.45 -11.12
C PRO A 40 0.30 -6.96 -9.76
N VAL A 41 1.41 -7.52 -9.29
CA VAL A 41 1.90 -7.24 -7.95
C VAL A 41 2.74 -5.98 -7.97
N GLN A 42 2.36 -4.98 -7.18
CA GLN A 42 2.98 -3.65 -7.19
C GLN A 42 3.15 -3.09 -5.75
N LEU A 43 4.02 -2.09 -5.59
CA LEU A 43 4.07 -1.23 -4.42
C LEU A 43 3.48 0.12 -4.83
N THR A 44 2.50 0.60 -4.09
CA THR A 44 1.82 1.85 -4.45
C THR A 44 2.43 3.02 -3.65
N LEU A 45 2.85 4.06 -4.37
CA LEU A 45 3.33 5.34 -3.83
C LEU A 45 2.22 6.38 -3.97
N VAL A 46 1.81 6.97 -2.85
CA VAL A 46 0.64 7.86 -2.75
C VAL A 46 0.99 9.03 -1.83
N ALA A 47 0.42 10.21 -2.03
CA ALA A 47 0.59 11.33 -1.12
C ALA A 47 -0.46 11.32 0.01
N LEU A 48 -0.11 11.86 1.19
CA LEU A 48 -1.12 12.30 2.15
C LEU A 48 -2.01 13.37 1.52
N ASN A 49 -3.26 13.46 1.99
CA ASN A 49 -4.28 14.39 1.47
C ASN A 49 -4.01 15.86 1.82
N GLN A 50 -2.96 16.19 2.58
CA GLN A 50 -2.60 17.56 2.92
C GLN A 50 -1.08 17.78 2.96
N PRO A 51 -0.58 19.00 2.73
CA PRO A 51 0.81 19.32 2.96
C PRO A 51 1.10 19.40 4.47
N HIS A 52 2.33 19.06 4.87
CA HIS A 52 2.75 19.05 6.27
C HIS A 52 4.05 19.83 6.46
N SER A 53 4.16 20.49 7.61
CA SER A 53 5.42 21.03 8.10
C SER A 53 6.36 19.91 8.55
N GLY A 54 7.54 20.28 9.04
CA GLY A 54 8.48 19.33 9.64
C GLY A 54 8.01 18.75 10.97
N ASP A 55 7.03 19.34 11.66
CA ASP A 55 6.43 18.74 12.85
C ASP A 55 5.21 17.88 12.47
N MET A 56 5.47 16.60 12.34
CA MET A 56 4.45 15.57 12.13
C MET A 56 4.22 14.75 13.42
N MET A 57 4.64 15.26 14.59
CA MET A 57 4.70 14.53 15.86
C MET A 57 5.61 13.29 15.82
N GLY A 58 6.57 13.28 14.90
CA GLY A 58 7.50 12.19 14.67
C GLY A 58 7.09 11.23 13.55
N VAL A 59 8.06 10.42 13.10
CA VAL A 59 7.86 9.47 11.97
C VAL A 59 6.75 8.46 12.22
N ASP A 60 6.55 8.00 13.46
CA ASP A 60 5.51 7.01 13.78
C ASP A 60 4.09 7.60 13.62
N ALA A 61 3.92 8.89 13.90
CA ALA A 61 2.68 9.60 13.64
C ALA A 61 2.47 9.83 12.13
N ALA A 62 3.54 10.10 11.37
CA ALA A 62 3.47 10.14 9.91
C ALA A 62 3.09 8.78 9.29
N ASP A 63 3.67 7.69 9.78
CA ASP A 63 3.29 6.31 9.40
C ASP A 63 1.81 6.05 9.69
N ARG A 64 1.32 6.48 10.87
CA ARG A 64 -0.08 6.33 11.25
C ARG A 64 -1.01 7.15 10.33
N MET A 65 -0.64 8.36 9.92
CA MET A 65 -1.43 9.13 8.95
C MET A 65 -1.53 8.39 7.60
N CYS A 66 -0.44 7.80 7.13
CA CYS A 66 -0.45 6.98 5.91
C CYS A 66 -1.38 5.77 6.04
N PHE A 67 -1.30 5.05 7.16
CA PHE A 67 -2.17 3.92 7.46
C PHE A 67 -3.65 4.31 7.51
N GLU A 68 -3.98 5.37 8.25
CA GLU A 68 -5.36 5.82 8.46
C GLU A 68 -6.01 6.28 7.14
N GLN A 69 -5.28 7.04 6.31
CA GLN A 69 -5.81 7.49 5.02
C GLN A 69 -5.93 6.35 4.01
N ALA A 70 -4.96 5.42 3.96
CA ALA A 70 -5.07 4.22 3.12
C ALA A 70 -6.31 3.40 3.50
N LYS A 71 -6.52 3.16 4.81
CA LYS A 71 -7.68 2.43 5.32
C LYS A 71 -9.00 3.13 4.99
N ALA A 72 -9.06 4.45 5.13
CA ALA A 72 -10.24 5.24 4.80
C ALA A 72 -10.64 5.13 3.31
N MET A 73 -9.68 4.87 2.43
CA MET A 73 -9.89 4.69 0.99
C MET A 73 -10.01 3.22 0.56
N GLY A 74 -10.06 2.28 1.51
CA GLY A 74 -10.17 0.85 1.21
C GLY A 74 -8.91 0.23 0.59
N LEU A 75 -7.75 0.86 0.75
CA LEU A 75 -6.46 0.33 0.29
C LEU A 75 -5.83 -0.62 1.34
N PRO A 76 -4.84 -1.44 0.96
CA PRO A 76 -4.13 -2.31 1.89
C PRO A 76 -3.58 -1.55 3.11
N PRO A 77 -3.68 -2.09 4.33
CA PRO A 77 -3.31 -1.38 5.56
C PRO A 77 -1.80 -1.36 5.86
N HIS A 78 -0.92 -1.41 4.84
CA HIS A 78 0.53 -1.58 5.01
C HIS A 78 1.35 -0.40 4.51
N TYR A 79 0.80 0.81 4.60
CA TYR A 79 1.48 2.04 4.19
C TYR A 79 2.30 2.64 5.32
N ARG A 80 3.49 3.13 4.98
CA ARG A 80 4.38 3.89 5.84
C ARG A 80 4.85 5.16 5.14
N ALA A 81 5.25 6.16 5.90
CA ALA A 81 5.76 7.42 5.37
C ALA A 81 7.06 7.19 4.60
N PHE A 82 7.18 7.84 3.44
CA PHE A 82 8.37 7.86 2.60
C PHE A 82 9.39 8.85 3.19
N LEU A 83 9.85 8.58 4.42
CA LEU A 83 10.76 9.46 5.16
C LEU A 83 11.90 8.64 5.78
N SER A 84 13.11 9.20 5.79
CA SER A 84 14.13 8.83 6.76
C SER A 84 13.81 9.44 8.12
N SER A 85 14.27 8.81 9.21
CA SER A 85 14.19 9.34 10.57
C SER A 85 15.51 9.13 11.31
N GLY A 86 15.59 9.55 12.57
CA GLY A 86 16.80 9.36 13.40
C GLY A 86 17.20 7.89 13.60
N ARG A 87 16.30 6.93 13.35
CA ARG A 87 16.55 5.49 13.54
C ARG A 87 16.35 4.64 12.28
N GLN A 88 15.79 5.20 11.21
CA GLN A 88 15.47 4.44 10.00
C GLN A 88 15.89 5.18 8.74
N ASP A 89 16.59 4.45 7.88
CA ASP A 89 16.85 4.88 6.51
C ASP A 89 15.63 4.61 5.64
N LEU A 90 15.29 5.56 4.77
CA LEU A 90 14.19 5.45 3.82
C LEU A 90 14.29 4.16 2.98
N LEU A 91 15.49 3.79 2.53
CA LEU A 91 15.75 2.54 1.79
C LEU A 91 15.18 1.30 2.49
N HIS A 92 15.11 1.31 3.82
CA HIS A 92 14.71 0.18 4.64
C HIS A 92 13.23 0.19 5.04
N VAL A 93 12.42 1.16 4.57
CA VAL A 93 10.99 1.24 4.86
C VAL A 93 10.21 0.08 4.24
N VAL A 94 10.55 -0.32 3.01
CA VAL A 94 9.94 -1.45 2.30
C VAL A 94 10.59 -2.77 2.71
N HIS A 95 9.80 -3.83 2.84
CA HIS A 95 10.27 -5.16 3.21
C HIS A 95 11.26 -5.74 2.17
N PRO A 96 12.38 -6.38 2.57
CA PRO A 96 13.43 -6.85 1.66
C PRO A 96 12.93 -7.67 0.46
N LEU A 97 11.97 -8.57 0.69
CA LEU A 97 11.42 -9.44 -0.37
C LEU A 97 10.68 -8.67 -1.47
N SER A 98 10.16 -7.48 -1.17
CA SER A 98 9.45 -6.65 -2.14
C SER A 98 10.37 -5.74 -2.94
N ARG A 99 11.65 -5.58 -2.55
CA ARG A 99 12.50 -4.50 -3.09
C ARG A 99 12.98 -4.71 -4.53
N HIS A 100 13.09 -5.96 -4.98
CA HIS A 100 13.74 -6.30 -6.25
C HIS A 100 12.76 -6.65 -7.37
N ALA A 101 11.65 -7.30 -7.04
CA ALA A 101 10.73 -7.90 -8.01
C ALA A 101 9.40 -7.14 -8.17
N THR A 102 9.17 -6.11 -7.35
CA THR A 102 7.89 -5.40 -7.32
C THR A 102 8.05 -3.97 -7.84
N PRO A 103 7.37 -3.58 -8.93
CA PRO A 103 7.38 -2.20 -9.43
C PRO A 103 6.76 -1.24 -8.43
N VAL A 104 7.21 0.02 -8.46
CA VAL A 104 6.60 1.12 -7.72
C VAL A 104 5.67 1.87 -8.67
N THR A 105 4.42 2.01 -8.28
CA THR A 105 3.32 2.58 -9.07
C THR A 105 2.70 3.79 -8.37
N ASN A 106 1.98 4.64 -9.09
CA ASN A 106 1.08 5.63 -8.47
C ASN A 106 -0.25 4.98 -8.04
N LEU A 107 -1.16 5.76 -7.46
CA LEU A 107 -2.48 5.29 -7.02
C LEU A 107 -3.35 4.65 -8.13
N ARG A 108 -3.11 4.98 -9.40
CA ARG A 108 -3.84 4.42 -10.55
C ARG A 108 -3.15 3.22 -11.19
N GLY A 109 -1.99 2.81 -10.67
CA GLY A 109 -1.21 1.68 -11.18
C GLY A 109 -0.22 2.03 -12.28
N ASP A 110 -0.02 3.31 -12.61
CA ASP A 110 1.01 3.71 -13.57
C ASP A 110 2.39 3.49 -12.95
N VAL A 111 3.27 2.77 -13.65
CA VAL A 111 4.61 2.43 -13.17
C VAL A 111 5.51 3.67 -13.14
N MET A 112 5.93 4.08 -11.95
CA MET A 112 6.87 5.18 -11.75
C MET A 112 8.33 4.69 -11.72
N PHE A 113 8.57 3.53 -11.09
CA PHE A 113 9.90 2.92 -11.03
C PHE A 113 9.79 1.41 -11.23
N ARG A 114 10.77 0.83 -11.92
CA ARG A 114 10.81 -0.63 -12.19
C ARG A 114 10.79 -1.48 -10.92
N ASN A 115 11.35 -0.97 -9.82
CA ASN A 115 11.32 -1.57 -8.48
C ASN A 115 11.82 -0.58 -7.42
N TRP A 116 11.71 -0.94 -6.14
CA TRP A 116 12.16 -0.11 -5.01
C TRP A 116 13.65 0.24 -5.09
N HIS A 117 14.51 -0.72 -5.48
CA HIS A 117 15.94 -0.47 -5.57
C HIS A 117 16.30 0.62 -6.60
N ALA A 118 15.54 0.71 -7.69
CA ALA A 118 15.75 1.73 -8.72
C ALA A 118 15.54 3.17 -8.21
N VAL A 119 14.72 3.36 -7.17
CA VAL A 119 14.52 4.67 -6.53
C VAL A 119 15.82 5.17 -5.89
N PHE A 120 16.70 4.27 -5.44
CA PHE A 120 17.90 4.61 -4.67
C PHE A 120 19.21 4.34 -5.43
N SER A 121 19.18 4.43 -6.76
CA SER A 121 20.35 4.23 -7.63
C SER A 121 21.44 5.30 -7.41
N GLY A 122 21.09 6.42 -6.78
CA GLY A 122 21.97 7.56 -6.50
C GLY A 122 21.76 8.75 -7.44
N ASP A 123 20.95 8.60 -8.49
CA ASP A 123 20.58 9.66 -9.43
C ASP A 123 19.46 10.60 -8.92
N GLY A 124 19.00 10.43 -7.68
CA GLY A 124 17.95 11.28 -7.12
C GLY A 124 16.53 10.91 -7.57
N ALA A 125 16.32 9.67 -8.03
CA ALA A 125 15.02 9.14 -8.42
C ALA A 125 14.28 10.01 -9.45
N PRO A 126 14.76 10.07 -10.71
CA PRO A 126 14.08 10.75 -11.79
C PRO A 126 12.63 10.26 -11.93
N ILE A 127 11.70 11.20 -12.09
CA ILE A 127 10.27 10.91 -12.33
C ILE A 127 9.85 11.48 -13.69
N ASP A 128 8.98 10.76 -14.38
CA ASP A 128 8.35 11.25 -15.61
C ASP A 128 7.23 12.22 -15.24
N ALA A 129 7.33 13.47 -15.70
CA ALA A 129 6.34 14.51 -15.44
C ALA A 129 4.95 14.19 -16.02
N ARG A 130 4.84 13.20 -16.91
CA ARG A 130 3.56 12.72 -17.47
C ARG A 130 2.85 11.73 -16.55
N ILE A 131 3.53 11.20 -15.53
CA ILE A 131 2.96 10.24 -14.57
C ILE A 131 2.60 11.00 -13.29
N PRO A 132 1.30 11.21 -13.01
CA PRO A 132 0.89 11.98 -11.85
C PRO A 132 1.18 11.27 -10.53
N ILE A 133 1.42 12.05 -9.49
CA ILE A 133 1.46 11.58 -8.10
C ILE A 133 0.11 11.95 -7.49
N TYR A 134 -0.65 10.94 -7.09
CA TYR A 134 -1.97 11.16 -6.50
C TYR A 134 -1.90 11.14 -4.97
N SER A 135 -2.72 11.95 -4.32
CA SER A 135 -3.08 11.80 -2.91
C SER A 135 -4.07 10.64 -2.71
N PHE A 136 -4.25 10.17 -1.48
CA PHE A 136 -5.19 9.08 -1.17
C PHE A 136 -6.62 9.38 -1.65
N ASP A 137 -7.07 10.63 -1.57
CA ASP A 137 -8.37 11.09 -2.08
C ASP A 137 -8.41 11.33 -3.61
N GLY A 138 -7.36 10.97 -4.34
CA GLY A 138 -7.34 10.90 -5.81
C GLY A 138 -6.97 12.20 -6.53
N ARG A 139 -6.47 13.21 -5.83
CA ARG A 139 -6.04 14.49 -6.43
C ARG A 139 -4.60 14.42 -6.91
N ASP A 140 -4.31 14.97 -8.08
CA ASP A 140 -2.93 15.10 -8.57
C ASP A 140 -2.22 16.24 -7.83
N VAL A 141 -1.21 15.90 -7.02
CA VAL A 141 -0.52 16.88 -6.15
C VAL A 141 0.26 17.94 -6.95
N LEU A 142 0.64 17.66 -8.19
CA LEU A 142 1.31 18.64 -9.06
C LEU A 142 0.32 19.64 -9.67
N ALA A 143 -0.89 19.20 -10.00
CA ALA A 143 -1.91 20.04 -10.60
C ALA A 143 -2.78 20.78 -9.57
N ASP A 144 -3.04 20.17 -8.42
CA ASP A 144 -4.00 20.68 -7.44
C ASP A 144 -3.41 21.88 -6.64
N PRO A 145 -4.10 23.03 -6.58
CA PRO A 145 -3.59 24.23 -5.90
C PRO A 145 -3.52 24.08 -4.37
N PHE A 146 -4.14 23.06 -3.78
CA PHE A 146 -4.10 22.77 -2.35
C PHE A 146 -2.69 22.46 -1.85
N TRP A 147 -1.79 22.00 -2.73
CA TRP A 147 -0.34 21.95 -2.47
C TRP A 147 0.34 23.13 -3.18
N PRO A 148 0.43 24.32 -2.56
CA PRO A 148 1.03 25.48 -3.20
C PRO A 148 2.53 25.29 -3.49
N GLN A 149 3.21 24.52 -2.65
CA GLN A 149 4.62 24.18 -2.81
C GLN A 149 4.76 22.73 -3.31
N LYS A 150 5.29 22.56 -4.53
CA LYS A 150 5.44 21.26 -5.21
C LYS A 150 6.70 20.50 -4.78
N SER A 151 6.98 20.52 -3.49
CA SER A 151 8.13 19.84 -2.88
C SER A 151 7.68 18.69 -2.00
N VAL A 152 8.53 17.67 -1.86
CA VAL A 152 8.31 16.47 -1.04
C VAL A 152 9.35 16.41 0.08
N TRP A 153 8.92 16.15 1.31
CA TRP A 153 9.83 15.80 2.41
C TRP A 153 10.35 14.37 2.24
N HIS A 154 11.65 14.13 2.49
CA HIS A 154 12.22 12.78 2.55
C HIS A 154 13.31 12.61 3.60
N GLY A 155 14.13 13.62 3.88
CA GLY A 155 15.16 13.53 4.93
C GLY A 155 16.34 12.58 4.61
N SER A 156 16.51 12.23 3.34
CA SER A 156 17.42 11.17 2.88
C SER A 156 18.38 11.62 1.79
N ALA A 157 19.55 11.01 1.72
CA ALA A 157 20.44 11.11 0.58
C ALA A 157 19.83 10.42 -0.65
N THR A 158 20.42 10.62 -1.83
CA THR A 158 19.94 10.00 -3.10
C THR A 158 19.96 8.48 -3.11
N ARG A 159 20.69 7.85 -2.17
CA ARG A 159 20.73 6.40 -1.95
C ARG A 159 19.79 5.92 -0.83
N GLY A 160 18.92 6.79 -0.32
CA GLY A 160 17.91 6.44 0.69
C GLY A 160 18.45 6.32 2.11
N LEU A 161 19.71 6.65 2.34
CA LEU A 161 20.30 6.72 3.68
C LEU A 161 19.85 8.02 4.37
N ARG A 162 19.55 7.95 5.67
CA ARG A 162 19.22 9.15 6.45
C ARG A 162 20.39 10.13 6.43
N VAL A 163 20.08 11.41 6.31
CA VAL A 163 21.08 12.48 6.46
C VAL A 163 20.91 13.08 7.84
N GLN A 164 21.99 13.04 8.62
CA GLN A 164 22.01 13.56 9.97
C GLN A 164 21.57 15.02 10.01
N ASP A 165 20.71 15.35 10.97
CA ASP A 165 20.15 16.69 11.21
C ASP A 165 19.41 17.32 10.02
N LYS A 166 19.01 16.52 9.03
CA LYS A 166 18.22 16.94 7.86
C LYS A 166 16.88 16.25 7.76
N HIS A 167 16.28 15.96 8.90
CA HIS A 167 14.97 15.33 9.04
C HIS A 167 14.15 15.99 10.15
N CYS A 168 14.21 17.33 10.27
CA CYS A 168 13.37 18.12 11.17
C CYS A 168 13.28 17.56 12.61
N GLU A 169 14.43 17.23 13.21
CA GLU A 169 14.51 16.59 14.54
C GLU A 169 13.70 15.29 14.66
N ALA A 170 13.79 14.49 13.60
CA ALA A 170 13.02 13.26 13.40
C ALA A 170 11.51 13.54 13.27
N TRP A 171 11.21 14.61 12.52
CA TRP A 171 9.89 15.13 12.18
C TRP A 171 9.07 15.63 13.38
N ARG A 172 9.73 16.29 14.31
CA ARG A 172 9.15 16.84 15.56
C ARG A 172 9.33 18.35 15.72
N ALA A 173 9.80 19.01 14.66
CA ALA A 173 10.10 20.43 14.70
C ALA A 173 9.70 21.10 13.39
N ASP A 174 9.01 22.23 13.48
CA ASP A 174 8.60 23.09 12.37
C ASP A 174 9.21 24.50 12.46
N HIS A 175 10.18 24.70 13.35
CA HIS A 175 10.81 26.01 13.54
C HIS A 175 11.67 26.42 12.35
N MET A 176 11.73 27.73 12.07
CA MET A 176 12.37 28.24 10.85
C MET A 176 13.87 27.94 10.75
N SER A 177 14.56 27.82 11.89
CA SER A 177 15.99 27.52 12.00
C SER A 177 16.33 26.04 11.84
N VAL A 178 15.34 25.15 11.96
CA VAL A 178 15.51 23.71 11.78
C VAL A 178 15.31 23.40 10.30
N THR A 179 16.08 22.44 9.79
CA THR A 179 16.04 22.10 8.36
C THR A 179 15.79 20.62 8.10
N GLY A 180 15.13 20.36 6.98
CA GLY A 180 14.90 19.03 6.42
C GLY A 180 15.40 18.96 4.98
N LEU A 181 15.68 17.75 4.50
CA LEU A 181 15.87 17.48 3.08
C LEU A 181 14.53 17.25 2.38
N SER A 182 14.38 17.94 1.26
CA SER A 182 13.22 17.90 0.38
C SER A 182 13.64 17.82 -1.08
N SER A 183 12.72 17.38 -1.93
CA SER A 183 12.87 17.40 -3.38
C SER A 183 11.81 18.30 -4.02
N ASN A 184 12.18 19.13 -4.99
CA ASN A 184 11.21 19.84 -5.83
C ASN A 184 10.79 18.93 -6.98
N LEU A 185 9.51 18.52 -7.01
CA LEU A 185 8.97 17.63 -8.03
C LEU A 185 9.01 18.26 -9.43
N LEU A 186 8.99 19.61 -9.53
CA LEU A 186 9.14 20.31 -10.81
C LEU A 186 10.53 20.17 -11.43
N SER A 187 11.53 19.73 -10.65
CA SER A 187 12.85 19.37 -11.19
C SER A 187 12.90 17.95 -11.78
N GLY A 188 11.78 17.22 -11.76
CA GLY A 188 11.69 15.85 -12.26
C GLY A 188 12.40 14.83 -11.38
N ARG A 189 12.50 15.07 -10.06
CA ARG A 189 13.20 14.18 -9.11
C ARG A 189 12.39 13.98 -7.83
N LEU A 190 12.41 12.76 -7.31
CA LEU A 190 11.78 12.41 -6.03
C LEU A 190 12.74 12.56 -4.83
N LEU A 191 14.05 12.41 -5.05
CA LEU A 191 15.09 12.47 -4.02
C LEU A 191 16.12 13.58 -4.32
N GLY A 192 15.67 14.73 -4.83
CA GLY A 192 16.46 15.95 -4.90
C GLY A 192 17.01 16.34 -3.52
N GLN A 193 18.13 17.06 -3.48
CA GLN A 193 18.86 17.31 -2.24
C GLN A 193 18.70 18.76 -1.76
N GLN A 194 17.46 19.27 -1.71
CA GLN A 194 17.18 20.65 -1.31
C GLN A 194 17.00 20.73 0.21
N THR A 195 17.89 21.46 0.88
CA THR A 195 17.73 21.80 2.29
C THR A 195 16.69 22.91 2.42
N ARG A 196 15.64 22.66 3.19
CA ARG A 196 14.54 23.60 3.41
C ARG A 196 14.23 23.74 4.88
N SER A 197 13.73 24.91 5.25
CA SER A 197 13.25 25.16 6.61
C SER A 197 12.05 24.26 6.92
N CYS A 198 12.03 23.71 8.13
CA CYS A 198 10.96 22.81 8.58
C CYS A 198 9.62 23.53 8.79
N SER A 199 9.59 24.87 8.75
CA SER A 199 8.33 25.64 8.76
C SER A 199 7.58 25.59 7.43
N ASN A 200 8.22 25.14 6.34
CA ASN A 200 7.56 24.99 5.04
C ASN A 200 6.59 23.81 5.07
N GLN A 201 5.48 23.93 4.35
CA GLN A 201 4.50 22.86 4.21
C GLN A 201 4.65 22.18 2.86
N TYR A 202 5.06 20.91 2.88
CA TYR A 202 5.36 20.13 1.68
C TYR A 202 4.56 18.84 1.63
N ILE A 203 4.57 18.22 0.46
CA ILE A 203 3.97 16.92 0.22
C ILE A 203 4.71 15.88 1.08
N VAL A 204 3.94 14.99 1.70
CA VAL A 204 4.46 13.79 2.36
C VAL A 204 3.93 12.60 1.59
N LEU A 205 4.85 11.74 1.14
CA LEU A 205 4.49 10.52 0.43
C LEU A 205 4.40 9.35 1.39
N CYS A 206 3.63 8.35 0.99
CA CYS A 206 3.37 7.10 1.67
C CYS A 206 3.65 5.97 0.68
N ILE A 207 4.30 4.91 1.14
CA ILE A 207 4.66 3.75 0.34
C ILE A 207 4.11 2.48 1.00
N GLU A 208 3.47 1.64 0.19
CA GLU A 208 3.13 0.29 0.58
C GLU A 208 4.40 -0.52 0.87
N THR A 209 4.44 -1.20 2.02
CA THR A 209 5.70 -1.78 2.54
C THR A 209 5.90 -3.24 2.16
N HIS A 210 4.82 -3.99 2.00
CA HIS A 210 4.84 -5.40 1.67
C HIS A 210 3.49 -5.85 1.13
N LYS A 211 3.51 -7.01 0.48
CA LYS A 211 2.33 -7.70 -0.02
C LYS A 211 1.61 -8.37 1.16
N THR A 212 0.29 -8.49 1.06
CA THR A 212 -0.47 -9.56 1.71
C THR A 212 -0.78 -10.66 0.70
#